data_AF-A0A327WCP9-F1
#
_entry.id   AF-A0A327WCP9-F1
#
_cell.length_a   1.000
_cell.length_b   1.000
_cell.length_c   1.000
_cell.angle_alpha   90.00
_cell.angle_beta   90.00
_cell.angle_gamma   90.00
#
_symmetry.space_group_name_H-M   'P 1'
#
loop_
_entity.id
_entity.type
_entity.pdbx_description
1 polymer ?
#
loop_
_entity_poly.entity_id
_entity_poly.type
_entity_poly.pdbx_seq_one_letter_code
_entity_poly.pdbx_strand_id
1 'polypeptide(L)'
;MDYTHTEINELFLQFHSIHRYEERLKFYDTHFNILPFTLPDFETDLFTFFSANHLLQFENLLRIERKSSELLQKTFVFGKDIYNFNIKPATAHCITFNNYIISRFLQAGTQLKQRMQGELDLIKEISSPVKTMLTTVNDMLAMLKSKAASDNRRCLSTQFTLVFLKGLTDYSSNGMPVISHKKKKIIELYLYTQGIIYGEYIQLLKKHVLFQMTQESDMPRLCALDPEKKISLLKELGLIEAIRKKYPFLNKTDLDKKIEEIIFLVTGERMHITTIYK
;
A
#
# COMPACT_ATOMS: atom_id res chain seq x y z
N MET A 1 -2.47 -9.98 -32.39
CA MET A 1 -2.04 -11.36 -32.69
C MET A 1 -3.17 -11.98 -33.47
N ASP A 2 -2.86 -12.53 -34.64
CA ASP A 2 -3.84 -13.25 -35.45
C ASP A 2 -3.72 -14.72 -35.10
N TYR A 3 -4.75 -15.26 -34.44
CA TYR A 3 -4.80 -16.68 -34.10
C TYR A 3 -5.42 -17.48 -35.23
N THR A 4 -4.88 -18.66 -35.49
CA THR A 4 -5.50 -19.67 -36.34
C THR A 4 -6.69 -20.32 -35.62
N HIS A 5 -7.58 -20.97 -36.40
CA HIS A 5 -8.72 -21.69 -35.85
C HIS A 5 -8.28 -22.81 -34.90
N THR A 6 -7.25 -23.58 -35.27
CA THR A 6 -6.70 -24.66 -34.44
C THR A 6 -6.17 -24.14 -33.10
N GLU A 7 -5.41 -23.06 -33.11
CA GLU A 7 -4.86 -22.46 -31.88
C GLU A 7 -5.97 -21.98 -30.93
N ILE A 8 -7.00 -21.28 -31.46
CA ILE A 8 -8.13 -20.86 -30.63
C ILE A 8 -8.90 -22.05 -30.06
N ASN A 9 -9.09 -23.11 -30.84
CA ASN A 9 -9.77 -24.31 -30.38
C ASN A 9 -9.01 -24.97 -29.21
N GLU A 10 -7.69 -25.11 -29.32
CA GLU A 10 -6.85 -25.63 -28.24
C GLU A 10 -6.91 -24.75 -26.99
N LEU A 11 -6.76 -23.43 -27.14
CA LEU A 11 -6.87 -22.49 -26.03
C LEU A 11 -8.26 -22.56 -25.38
N PHE A 12 -9.32 -22.73 -26.15
CA PHE A 12 -10.69 -22.83 -25.64
C PHE A 12 -10.88 -24.08 -24.79
N LEU A 13 -10.42 -25.24 -25.27
CA LEU A 13 -10.47 -26.48 -24.52
C LEU A 13 -9.68 -26.38 -23.21
N GLN A 14 -8.47 -25.81 -23.26
CA GLN A 14 -7.65 -25.56 -22.07
C GLN A 14 -8.36 -24.63 -21.09
N PHE A 15 -8.85 -23.47 -21.55
CA PHE A 15 -9.53 -22.49 -20.71
C PHE A 15 -10.73 -23.07 -19.96
N HIS A 16 -11.53 -23.89 -20.66
CA HIS A 16 -12.72 -24.52 -20.07
C HIS A 16 -12.41 -25.69 -19.14
N SER A 17 -11.22 -26.29 -19.26
CA SER A 17 -10.75 -27.31 -18.30
C SER A 17 -10.30 -26.71 -16.95
N ILE A 18 -9.99 -25.41 -16.89
CA ILE A 18 -9.52 -24.76 -15.66
C ILE A 18 -10.69 -24.49 -14.71
N HIS A 19 -10.70 -25.16 -13.56
CA HIS A 19 -11.75 -25.00 -12.55
C HIS A 19 -11.53 -23.81 -11.60
N ARG A 20 -10.27 -23.50 -11.26
CA ARG A 20 -9.95 -22.42 -10.33
C ARG A 20 -9.98 -21.07 -11.05
N TYR A 21 -10.81 -20.16 -10.54
CA TYR A 21 -10.99 -18.86 -11.17
C TYR A 21 -9.70 -18.03 -11.26
N GLU A 22 -8.82 -18.10 -10.26
CA GLU A 22 -7.52 -17.42 -10.29
C GLU A 22 -6.62 -17.91 -11.43
N GLU A 23 -6.57 -19.22 -11.67
CA GLU A 23 -5.80 -19.82 -12.76
C GLU A 23 -6.40 -19.43 -14.12
N ARG A 24 -7.73 -19.34 -14.18
CA ARG A 24 -8.43 -18.87 -15.38
C ARG A 24 -8.12 -17.41 -15.70
N LEU A 25 -7.99 -16.55 -14.68
CA LEU A 25 -7.53 -15.17 -14.85
C LEU A 25 -6.10 -15.12 -15.39
N LYS A 26 -5.19 -15.89 -14.80
CA LYS A 26 -3.79 -15.98 -15.26
C LYS A 26 -3.69 -16.43 -16.71
N PHE A 27 -4.43 -17.47 -17.09
CA PHE A 27 -4.50 -17.94 -18.47
C PHE A 27 -5.00 -16.83 -19.40
N TYR A 28 -6.14 -16.22 -19.07
CA TYR A 28 -6.73 -15.17 -19.90
C TYR A 28 -5.79 -13.96 -20.06
N ASP A 29 -5.16 -13.50 -18.98
CA ASP A 29 -4.21 -12.38 -19.04
C ASP A 29 -3.01 -12.71 -19.92
N THR A 30 -2.49 -13.94 -19.82
CA THR A 30 -1.32 -14.40 -20.61
C THR A 30 -1.60 -14.39 -22.11
N HIS A 31 -2.81 -14.78 -22.53
CA HIS A 31 -3.14 -14.90 -23.95
C HIS A 31 -3.81 -13.64 -24.53
N PHE A 32 -4.66 -12.97 -23.76
CA PHE A 32 -5.51 -11.90 -24.29
C PHE A 32 -5.25 -10.52 -23.68
N ASN A 33 -4.40 -10.43 -22.64
CA ASN A 33 -4.10 -9.24 -21.85
C ASN A 33 -5.36 -8.57 -21.26
N ILE A 34 -5.55 -8.70 -19.95
CA ILE A 34 -6.60 -7.98 -19.21
C ILE A 34 -6.27 -6.49 -19.12
N LEU A 35 -4.97 -6.15 -19.19
CA LEU A 35 -4.45 -4.78 -19.13
C LEU A 35 -3.89 -4.35 -20.50
N PRO A 36 -4.74 -4.03 -21.50
CA PRO A 36 -4.28 -3.69 -22.85
C PRO A 36 -3.87 -2.22 -23.02
N PHE A 37 -3.42 -1.52 -21.97
CA PHE A 37 -3.18 -0.08 -22.03
C PHE A 37 -1.95 0.37 -21.23
N THR A 38 -1.26 1.37 -21.77
CA THR A 38 -0.19 2.10 -21.08
C THR A 38 -0.83 3.05 -20.08
N LEU A 39 -0.90 2.63 -18.82
CA LEU A 39 -1.16 3.54 -17.71
C LEU A 39 0.06 4.44 -17.49
N PRO A 40 -0.13 5.65 -16.93
CA PRO A 40 0.99 6.43 -16.44
C PRO A 40 1.86 5.59 -15.51
N ASP A 41 3.16 5.79 -15.60
CA ASP A 41 4.08 5.29 -14.59
C ASP A 41 3.79 5.98 -13.25
N PHE A 42 4.33 5.43 -12.18
CA PHE A 42 4.27 6.08 -10.88
C PHE A 42 5.02 7.40 -10.90
N GLU A 43 4.43 8.42 -10.29
CA GLU A 43 5.03 9.74 -10.15
C GLU A 43 5.07 10.14 -8.67
N THR A 44 6.24 10.62 -8.24
CA THR A 44 6.43 11.17 -6.89
C THR A 44 5.82 12.56 -6.77
N ASP A 45 5.73 13.30 -7.86
CA ASP A 45 5.02 14.57 -7.95
C ASP A 45 3.52 14.34 -8.19
N LEU A 46 2.73 14.49 -7.13
CA LEU A 46 1.28 14.30 -7.20
C LEU A 46 0.57 15.35 -8.07
N PHE A 47 1.17 16.53 -8.29
CA PHE A 47 0.58 17.53 -9.18
C PHE A 47 0.67 17.09 -10.64
N THR A 48 1.79 16.49 -11.02
CA THR A 48 1.93 15.87 -12.35
C THR A 48 1.03 14.64 -12.47
N PHE A 49 0.95 13.80 -11.43
CA PHE A 49 0.12 12.59 -11.46
C PHE A 49 -1.37 12.89 -11.63
N PHE A 50 -1.85 13.95 -10.96
CA PHE A 50 -3.22 14.45 -11.08
C PHE A 50 -3.35 15.63 -12.07
N SER A 51 -2.43 15.74 -13.03
CA SER A 51 -2.52 16.73 -14.11
C SER A 51 -3.73 16.47 -15.01
N ALA A 52 -4.16 17.50 -15.75
CA ALA A 52 -5.28 17.38 -16.69
C ALA A 52 -5.06 16.28 -17.75
N ASN A 53 -3.81 16.04 -18.17
CA ASN A 53 -3.48 15.02 -19.15
C ASN A 53 -3.73 13.60 -18.59
N HIS A 54 -3.18 13.30 -17.40
CA HIS A 54 -3.41 12.00 -16.76
C HIS A 54 -4.87 11.78 -16.38
N LEU A 55 -5.55 12.82 -15.89
CA LEU A 55 -6.98 12.74 -15.64
C LEU A 55 -7.75 12.37 -16.90
N LEU A 56 -7.48 13.01 -18.04
CA LEU A 56 -8.12 12.67 -19.32
C LEU A 56 -7.84 11.21 -19.74
N GLN A 57 -6.63 10.70 -19.51
CA GLN A 57 -6.31 9.29 -19.75
C GLN A 57 -7.13 8.37 -18.84
N PHE A 58 -7.25 8.67 -17.55
CA PHE A 58 -8.06 7.90 -16.60
C PHE A 58 -9.55 7.90 -16.99
N GLU A 59 -10.08 9.04 -17.45
CA GLU A 59 -11.45 9.16 -17.92
C GLU A 59 -11.69 8.33 -19.19
N ASN A 60 -10.74 8.36 -20.14
CA ASN A 60 -10.81 7.54 -21.34
C ASN A 60 -10.80 6.05 -21.02
N LEU A 61 -9.97 5.61 -20.09
CA LEU A 61 -9.94 4.22 -19.62
C LEU A 61 -11.24 3.81 -18.96
N LEU A 62 -11.77 4.65 -18.07
CA LEU A 62 -13.07 4.44 -17.46
C LEU A 62 -14.19 4.32 -18.51
N ARG A 63 -14.12 5.13 -19.57
CA ARG A 63 -15.08 5.09 -20.69
C ARG A 63 -14.96 3.79 -21.49
N ILE A 64 -13.75 3.33 -21.77
CA ILE A 64 -13.49 2.05 -22.45
C ILE A 64 -14.04 0.90 -21.60
N GLU A 65 -13.73 0.87 -20.31
CA GLU A 65 -14.19 -0.19 -19.40
C GLU A 65 -15.72 -0.25 -19.27
N ARG A 66 -16.40 0.90 -19.37
CA ARG A 66 -17.87 0.96 -19.36
C ARG A 66 -18.50 0.48 -20.67
N LYS A 67 -17.84 0.72 -21.81
CA LYS A 67 -18.39 0.43 -23.14
C LYS A 67 -18.00 -0.94 -23.69
N SER A 68 -16.85 -1.46 -23.29
CA SER A 68 -16.27 -2.68 -23.83
C SER A 68 -16.48 -3.85 -22.87
N SER A 69 -17.31 -4.82 -23.26
CA SER A 69 -17.27 -6.15 -22.64
C SER A 69 -15.97 -6.88 -22.97
N GLU A 70 -15.22 -6.41 -23.97
CA GLU A 70 -14.10 -7.14 -24.54
C GLU A 70 -12.87 -7.25 -23.64
N LEU A 71 -12.76 -6.40 -22.61
CA LEU A 71 -11.65 -6.45 -21.65
C LEU A 71 -11.67 -7.74 -20.82
N LEU A 72 -12.87 -8.24 -20.52
CA LEU A 72 -13.08 -9.41 -19.67
C LEU A 72 -13.75 -10.57 -20.43
N GLN A 73 -13.97 -10.39 -21.73
CA GLN A 73 -14.57 -11.37 -22.60
C GLN A 73 -13.96 -11.29 -23.99
N LYS A 74 -13.40 -12.37 -24.52
CA LYS A 74 -12.99 -12.42 -25.93
C LYS A 74 -13.77 -13.48 -26.67
N THR A 75 -14.28 -13.09 -27.84
CA THR A 75 -15.05 -13.96 -28.71
C THR A 75 -14.32 -14.06 -30.04
N PHE A 76 -14.04 -15.27 -30.48
CA PHE A 76 -13.50 -15.57 -31.80
C PHE A 76 -14.54 -16.33 -32.61
N VAL A 77 -14.70 -15.97 -33.89
CA VAL A 77 -15.68 -16.58 -34.79
C VAL A 77 -14.95 -17.12 -36.01
N PHE A 78 -15.04 -18.43 -36.23
CA PHE A 78 -14.46 -19.12 -37.39
C PHE A 78 -15.57 -19.88 -38.11
N GLY A 79 -16.10 -19.29 -39.19
CA GLY A 79 -17.24 -19.86 -39.91
C GLY A 79 -18.49 -19.96 -39.01
N LYS A 80 -18.82 -21.18 -38.58
CA LYS A 80 -19.95 -21.45 -37.66
C LYS A 80 -19.51 -21.62 -36.20
N ASP A 81 -18.22 -21.77 -35.94
CA ASP A 81 -17.70 -22.02 -34.61
C ASP A 81 -17.50 -20.69 -33.86
N ILE A 82 -17.98 -20.64 -32.61
CA ILE A 82 -17.89 -19.46 -31.76
C ILE A 82 -17.18 -19.86 -30.46
N TYR A 83 -16.03 -19.26 -30.20
CA TYR A 83 -15.21 -19.50 -29.03
C TYR A 83 -15.29 -18.30 -28.08
N ASN A 84 -15.84 -18.50 -26.88
CA ASN A 84 -16.05 -17.43 -25.90
C ASN A 84 -15.21 -17.67 -24.64
N PHE A 85 -14.23 -16.78 -24.43
CA PHE A 85 -13.41 -16.72 -23.23
C PHE A 85 -13.96 -15.63 -22.33
N ASN A 86 -14.53 -15.98 -21.17
CA ASN A 86 -15.13 -15.01 -20.26
C ASN A 86 -14.56 -15.14 -18.85
N ILE A 87 -14.00 -14.04 -18.36
CA ILE A 87 -13.43 -13.92 -17.01
C ILE A 87 -14.16 -12.89 -16.15
N LYS A 88 -15.34 -12.39 -16.57
CA LYS A 88 -16.12 -11.46 -15.75
C LYS A 88 -16.40 -12.10 -14.38
N PRO A 89 -16.00 -11.46 -13.27
CA PRO A 89 -16.16 -12.07 -11.95
C PRO A 89 -17.64 -12.15 -11.60
N ALA A 90 -18.08 -13.34 -11.19
CA ALA A 90 -19.28 -13.49 -10.39
C ALA A 90 -19.05 -12.87 -8.99
N THR A 91 -20.11 -12.60 -8.23
CA THR A 91 -20.01 -11.97 -6.91
C THR A 91 -19.02 -12.67 -5.98
N ALA A 92 -19.01 -14.02 -5.98
CA ALA A 92 -18.09 -14.84 -5.18
C ALA A 92 -16.61 -14.70 -5.58
N HIS A 93 -16.33 -14.21 -6.78
CA HIS A 93 -14.98 -14.11 -7.34
C HIS A 93 -14.44 -12.67 -7.41
N CYS A 94 -15.22 -11.68 -6.95
CA CYS A 94 -14.80 -10.28 -6.95
C CYS A 94 -13.51 -10.05 -6.16
N ILE A 95 -13.35 -10.71 -5.01
CA ILE A 95 -12.13 -10.60 -4.18
C ILE A 95 -10.93 -11.10 -4.97
N THR A 96 -11.03 -12.31 -5.53
CA THR A 96 -9.97 -12.94 -6.31
C THR A 96 -9.59 -12.10 -7.53
N PHE A 97 -10.58 -11.57 -8.25
CA PHE A 97 -10.36 -10.67 -9.38
C PHE A 97 -9.64 -9.39 -8.95
N ASN A 98 -10.15 -8.69 -7.93
CA ASN A 98 -9.57 -7.44 -7.46
C ASN A 98 -8.12 -7.66 -6.98
N ASN A 99 -7.89 -8.73 -6.21
CA ASN A 99 -6.57 -9.08 -5.72
C ASN A 99 -5.59 -9.39 -6.87
N TYR A 100 -6.05 -10.12 -7.89
CA TYR A 100 -5.25 -10.43 -9.06
C TYR A 100 -4.78 -9.14 -9.77
N ILE A 101 -5.70 -8.23 -10.07
CA ILE A 101 -5.38 -6.98 -10.76
C ILE A 101 -4.45 -6.08 -9.92
N ILE A 102 -4.72 -5.93 -8.61
CA ILE A 102 -3.84 -5.19 -7.69
C ILE A 102 -2.44 -5.79 -7.70
N SER A 103 -2.33 -7.12 -7.60
CA SER A 103 -1.04 -7.82 -7.61
C SER A 103 -0.26 -7.58 -8.91
N ARG A 104 -0.95 -7.53 -10.06
CA ARG A 104 -0.31 -7.23 -11.35
C ARG A 104 0.28 -5.82 -11.39
N PHE A 105 -0.46 -4.82 -10.89
CA PHE A 105 0.05 -3.45 -10.79
C PHE A 105 1.20 -3.33 -9.78
N LEU A 106 1.13 -4.02 -8.64
CA LEU A 106 2.22 -4.04 -7.67
C LEU A 106 3.47 -4.73 -8.23
N GLN A 107 3.32 -5.83 -8.98
CA GLN A 107 4.43 -6.51 -9.65
C GLN A 107 5.13 -5.59 -10.66
N ALA A 108 4.37 -4.90 -11.50
CA ALA A 108 4.92 -3.86 -12.39
C ALA A 108 5.63 -2.76 -11.57
N GLY A 109 5.07 -2.40 -10.41
CA GLY A 109 5.67 -1.46 -9.46
C GLY A 109 6.95 -1.94 -8.74
N THR A 110 7.31 -3.23 -8.77
CA THR A 110 8.55 -3.69 -8.10
C THR A 110 9.82 -3.24 -8.82
N GLN A 111 9.78 -3.11 -10.16
CA GLN A 111 10.86 -2.49 -10.94
C GLN A 111 11.02 -1.01 -10.59
N LEU A 112 9.89 -0.34 -10.34
CA LEU A 112 9.86 1.03 -9.88
C LEU A 112 10.43 1.18 -8.45
N LYS A 113 10.16 0.25 -7.54
CA LYS A 113 10.78 0.25 -6.20
C LYS A 113 12.31 0.21 -6.27
N GLN A 114 12.88 -0.57 -7.19
CA GLN A 114 14.32 -0.60 -7.42
C GLN A 114 14.84 0.75 -7.94
N ARG A 115 14.09 1.40 -8.85
CA ARG A 115 14.39 2.75 -9.34
C ARG A 115 14.33 3.80 -8.23
N MET A 116 13.27 3.78 -7.41
CA MET A 116 13.09 4.66 -6.26
C MET A 116 14.22 4.48 -5.23
N GLN A 117 14.62 3.24 -4.96
CA GLN A 117 15.75 2.98 -4.07
C GLN A 117 17.06 3.51 -4.69
N GLY A 118 17.26 3.35 -5.99
CA GLY A 118 18.40 3.91 -6.71
C GLY A 118 18.45 5.45 -6.66
N GLU A 119 17.31 6.12 -6.86
CA GLU A 119 17.20 7.57 -6.72
C GLU A 119 17.49 8.03 -5.28
N LEU A 120 16.95 7.34 -4.28
CA LEU A 120 17.23 7.63 -2.86
C LEU A 120 18.69 7.35 -2.47
N ASP A 121 19.31 6.34 -3.06
CA ASP A 121 20.71 6.00 -2.83
C ASP A 121 21.65 7.02 -3.47
N LEU A 122 21.30 7.59 -4.62
CA LEU A 122 22.01 8.72 -5.24
C LEU A 122 21.91 10.00 -4.39
N ILE A 123 20.83 10.16 -3.64
CA ILE A 123 20.59 11.32 -2.75
C ILE A 123 21.37 11.20 -1.42
N LYS A 124 22.01 10.07 -1.12
CA LYS A 124 22.75 9.85 0.14
C LYS A 124 23.93 10.80 0.38
N GLU A 125 24.42 11.51 -0.64
CA GLU A 125 25.57 12.41 -0.49
C GLU A 125 25.24 13.78 0.13
N ILE A 126 23.96 14.12 0.31
CA ILE A 126 23.57 15.39 0.93
C ILE A 126 22.41 15.10 1.90
N SER A 127 22.55 15.42 3.19
CA SER A 127 21.54 15.14 4.22
C SER A 127 20.28 16.02 4.13
N SER A 128 20.39 17.20 3.53
CA SER A 128 19.27 18.14 3.32
C SER A 128 18.17 17.70 2.33
N PRO A 129 18.43 17.09 1.16
CA PRO A 129 17.41 16.79 0.15
C PRO A 129 16.30 15.83 0.60
N VAL A 130 16.59 14.78 1.38
CA VAL A 130 15.54 13.80 1.77
C VAL A 130 14.49 14.42 2.69
N LYS A 131 14.92 15.26 3.65
CA LYS A 131 14.02 15.99 4.54
C LYS A 131 13.15 16.97 3.75
N THR A 132 13.73 17.70 2.80
CA THR A 132 12.98 18.59 1.92
C THR A 132 11.97 17.81 1.08
N MET A 133 12.36 16.67 0.49
CA MET A 133 11.44 15.80 -0.26
C MET A 133 10.27 15.33 0.60
N LEU A 134 10.52 14.91 1.83
CA LEU A 134 9.46 14.50 2.74
C LEU A 134 8.50 15.66 3.06
N THR A 135 9.03 16.87 3.28
CA THR A 135 8.21 18.08 3.46
C THR A 135 7.36 18.35 2.21
N THR A 136 7.96 18.37 1.03
CA THR A 136 7.27 18.59 -0.24
C THR A 136 6.16 17.55 -0.46
N VAL A 137 6.43 16.27 -0.19
CA VAL A 137 5.44 15.19 -0.28
C VAL A 137 4.27 15.41 0.67
N ASN A 138 4.54 15.83 1.91
CA ASN A 138 3.49 16.13 2.88
C ASN A 138 2.65 17.34 2.46
N ASP A 139 3.27 18.38 1.91
CA ASP A 139 2.59 19.58 1.41
C ASP A 139 1.68 19.24 0.22
N MET A 140 2.17 18.44 -0.74
CA MET A 140 1.38 17.93 -1.86
C MET A 140 0.17 17.14 -1.38
N LEU A 141 0.36 16.24 -0.41
CA LEU A 141 -0.73 15.46 0.17
C LEU A 141 -1.75 16.33 0.92
N ALA A 142 -1.30 17.34 1.66
CA ALA A 142 -2.17 18.26 2.36
C ALA A 142 -3.05 19.05 1.37
N MET A 143 -2.44 19.55 0.29
CA MET A 143 -3.16 20.25 -0.78
C MET A 143 -4.17 19.33 -1.47
N LEU A 144 -3.76 18.10 -1.82
CA LEU A 144 -4.63 17.12 -2.48
C LEU A 144 -5.84 16.75 -1.61
N LYS A 145 -5.61 16.52 -0.31
CA LYS A 145 -6.69 16.26 0.67
C LYS A 145 -7.63 17.45 0.80
N SER A 146 -7.08 18.68 0.89
CA SER A 146 -7.88 19.90 0.97
C SER A 146 -8.76 20.08 -0.27
N LYS A 147 -8.19 19.90 -1.47
CA LYS A 147 -8.92 19.96 -2.74
C LYS A 147 -10.05 18.95 -2.78
N ALA A 148 -9.79 17.69 -2.42
CA ALA A 148 -10.80 16.63 -2.39
C ALA A 148 -11.91 16.90 -1.37
N ALA A 149 -11.59 17.49 -0.22
CA ALA A 149 -12.57 17.85 0.81
C ALA A 149 -13.45 19.05 0.40
N SER A 150 -12.89 20.00 -0.35
CA SER A 150 -13.60 21.21 -0.82
C SER A 150 -14.55 20.97 -1.99
N ASP A 151 -14.38 19.86 -2.74
CA ASP A 151 -15.23 19.55 -3.89
C ASP A 151 -16.54 18.86 -3.49
N ASN A 152 -17.55 19.68 -3.21
CA ASN A 152 -18.90 19.23 -2.90
C ASN A 152 -19.60 18.49 -4.06
N ARG A 153 -19.14 18.68 -5.31
CA ARG A 153 -19.77 18.06 -6.49
C ARG A 153 -19.27 16.64 -6.75
N ARG A 154 -18.19 16.23 -6.07
CA ARG A 154 -17.51 14.93 -6.25
C ARG A 154 -17.29 14.63 -7.73
N CYS A 155 -16.68 15.58 -8.43
CA CYS A 155 -16.33 15.41 -9.83
C CYS A 155 -15.41 14.19 -10.01
N LEU A 156 -15.27 13.74 -11.25
CA LEU A 156 -14.58 12.48 -11.54
C LEU A 156 -13.13 12.48 -11.07
N SER A 157 -12.42 13.62 -11.19
CA SER A 157 -11.07 13.78 -10.65
C SER A 157 -11.02 13.60 -9.14
N THR A 158 -12.00 14.14 -8.39
CA THR A 158 -12.09 13.96 -6.94
C THR A 158 -12.34 12.50 -6.58
N GLN A 159 -13.15 11.79 -7.36
CA GLN A 159 -13.34 10.34 -7.14
C GLN A 159 -12.05 9.56 -7.32
N PHE A 160 -11.27 9.87 -8.38
CA PHE A 160 -9.95 9.26 -8.60
C PHE A 160 -8.98 9.56 -7.47
N THR A 161 -8.91 10.82 -7.03
CA THR A 161 -8.10 11.23 -5.87
C THR A 161 -8.50 10.49 -4.60
N LEU A 162 -9.80 10.33 -4.32
CA LEU A 162 -10.26 9.62 -3.13
C LEU A 162 -9.88 8.14 -3.16
N VAL A 163 -9.90 7.50 -4.33
CA VAL A 163 -9.47 6.10 -4.48
C VAL A 163 -7.97 5.96 -4.22
N PHE A 164 -7.16 6.88 -4.74
CA PHE A 164 -5.73 6.95 -4.45
C PHE A 164 -5.46 7.15 -2.95
N LEU A 165 -6.12 8.14 -2.32
CA LEU A 165 -5.96 8.44 -0.89
C LEU A 165 -6.40 7.25 -0.02
N LYS A 166 -7.39 6.47 -0.46
CA LYS A 166 -7.80 5.25 0.22
C LYS A 166 -6.68 4.21 0.22
N GLY A 167 -6.02 3.97 -0.91
CA GLY A 167 -4.85 3.08 -1.00
C GLY A 167 -3.71 3.51 -0.08
N LEU A 168 -3.39 4.81 -0.09
CA LEU A 168 -2.39 5.40 0.79
C LEU A 168 -2.71 5.18 2.28
N THR A 169 -3.98 5.40 2.65
CA THR A 169 -4.44 5.23 4.04
C THR A 169 -4.39 3.75 4.45
N ASP A 170 -4.85 2.86 3.59
CA ASP A 170 -4.86 1.42 3.87
C ASP A 170 -3.45 0.85 4.03
N TYR A 171 -2.50 1.31 3.22
CA TYR A 171 -1.09 0.98 3.42
C TYR A 171 -0.56 1.54 4.74
N SER A 172 -0.84 2.81 5.04
CA SER A 172 -0.37 3.45 6.28
C SER A 172 -0.90 2.76 7.54
N SER A 173 -2.11 2.21 7.49
CA SER A 173 -2.74 1.52 8.62
C SER A 173 -2.40 0.04 8.71
N ASN A 174 -2.26 -0.68 7.59
CA ASN A 174 -2.18 -2.14 7.58
C ASN A 174 -0.88 -2.68 6.97
N GLY A 175 -0.07 -1.85 6.32
CA GLY A 175 1.11 -2.24 5.55
C GLY A 175 0.82 -3.04 4.27
N MET A 176 -0.44 -3.44 4.03
CA MET A 176 -0.86 -4.29 2.92
C MET A 176 -2.19 -3.81 2.31
N PRO A 177 -2.46 -4.13 1.03
CA PRO A 177 -3.72 -3.79 0.38
C PRO A 177 -4.93 -4.44 1.07
N VAL A 178 -5.93 -3.64 1.43
CA VAL A 178 -7.25 -4.14 1.85
C VAL A 178 -8.10 -4.45 0.62
N ILE A 179 -8.43 -5.72 0.40
CA ILE A 179 -9.14 -6.17 -0.82
C ILE A 179 -10.65 -6.01 -0.65
N SER A 180 -11.29 -5.33 -1.60
CA SER A 180 -12.74 -5.16 -1.60
C SER A 180 -13.48 -6.42 -2.05
N HIS A 181 -14.60 -6.74 -1.38
CA HIS A 181 -15.54 -7.78 -1.79
C HIS A 181 -16.42 -7.39 -2.99
N LYS A 182 -16.54 -6.09 -3.28
CA LYS A 182 -17.33 -5.60 -4.40
C LYS A 182 -16.48 -5.59 -5.67
N LYS A 183 -17.10 -5.85 -6.83
CA LYS A 183 -16.43 -5.66 -8.11
C LYS A 183 -15.94 -4.22 -8.22
N LYS A 184 -14.64 -4.05 -8.41
CA LYS A 184 -14.04 -2.74 -8.69
C LYS A 184 -13.69 -2.64 -10.15
N LYS A 185 -13.60 -1.39 -10.61
CA LYS A 185 -13.11 -1.08 -11.94
C LYS A 185 -11.60 -1.20 -11.99
N ILE A 186 -11.03 -1.60 -13.13
CA ILE A 186 -9.58 -1.74 -13.29
C ILE A 186 -8.89 -0.41 -13.00
N ILE A 187 -9.44 0.72 -13.47
CA ILE A 187 -8.87 2.05 -13.19
C ILE A 187 -8.91 2.40 -11.69
N GLU A 188 -9.97 2.00 -10.98
CA GLU A 188 -10.06 2.20 -9.53
C GLU A 188 -9.00 1.33 -8.80
N LEU A 189 -8.80 0.10 -9.26
CA LEU A 189 -7.77 -0.78 -8.71
C LEU A 189 -6.35 -0.26 -8.99
N TYR A 190 -6.11 0.29 -10.18
CA TYR A 190 -4.85 0.95 -10.50
C TYR A 190 -4.57 2.14 -9.57
N LEU A 191 -5.49 3.09 -9.46
CA LEU A 191 -5.32 4.29 -8.62
C LEU A 191 -5.13 3.93 -7.15
N TYR A 192 -5.85 2.91 -6.68
CA TYR A 192 -5.70 2.36 -5.34
C TYR A 192 -4.29 1.78 -5.13
N THR A 193 -3.78 1.02 -6.09
CA THR A 193 -2.40 0.50 -6.08
C THR A 193 -1.37 1.63 -6.09
N GLN A 194 -1.55 2.69 -6.89
CA GLN A 194 -0.66 3.84 -6.88
C GLN A 194 -0.61 4.51 -5.50
N GLY A 195 -1.75 4.61 -4.81
CA GLY A 195 -1.80 5.08 -3.42
C GLY A 195 -0.99 4.22 -2.46
N ILE A 196 -1.04 2.90 -2.61
CA ILE A 196 -0.24 1.95 -1.82
C ILE A 196 1.26 2.15 -2.05
N ILE A 197 1.68 2.20 -3.32
CA ILE A 197 3.09 2.42 -3.70
C ILE A 197 3.58 3.77 -3.14
N TYR A 198 2.74 4.80 -3.18
CA TYR A 198 3.07 6.11 -2.63
C TYR A 198 3.18 6.08 -1.08
N GLY A 199 2.39 5.25 -0.40
CA GLY A 199 2.54 5.01 1.02
C GLY A 199 3.87 4.37 1.38
N GLU A 200 4.29 3.38 0.58
CA GLU A 200 5.60 2.73 0.72
C GLU A 200 6.74 3.74 0.49
N TYR A 201 6.62 4.59 -0.53
CA TYR A 201 7.57 5.68 -0.78
C TYR A 201 7.76 6.60 0.43
N ILE A 202 6.67 7.07 1.04
CA ILE A 202 6.74 7.92 2.24
C ILE A 202 7.41 7.18 3.41
N GLN A 203 7.13 5.89 3.58
CA GLN A 203 7.75 5.10 4.63
C GLN A 203 9.26 4.98 4.43
N LEU A 204 9.72 4.80 3.18
CA LEU A 204 11.14 4.80 2.83
C LEU A 204 11.79 6.15 3.17
N LEU A 205 11.18 7.26 2.75
CA LEU A 205 11.67 8.60 3.08
C LEU A 205 11.81 8.82 4.60
N LYS A 206 10.77 8.46 5.37
CA LYS A 206 10.79 8.58 6.84
C LYS A 206 11.91 7.74 7.47
N LYS A 207 12.13 6.52 6.97
CA LYS A 207 13.21 5.65 7.45
C LYS A 207 14.59 6.25 7.17
N HIS A 208 14.79 6.85 6.00
CA HIS A 208 16.04 7.53 5.65
C HIS A 208 16.29 8.76 6.52
N VAL A 209 15.30 9.61 6.74
CA VAL A 209 15.42 10.77 7.64
C VAL A 209 15.78 10.32 9.06
N LEU A 210 15.12 9.28 9.57
CA LEU A 210 15.44 8.72 10.89
C LEU A 210 16.89 8.22 10.97
N PHE A 211 17.34 7.52 9.93
CA PHE A 211 18.72 7.02 9.84
C PHE A 211 19.76 8.14 9.79
N GLN A 212 19.49 9.23 9.05
CA GLN A 212 20.38 10.40 9.00
C GLN A 212 20.46 11.14 10.34
N MET A 213 19.34 11.31 11.03
CA MET A 213 19.32 11.89 12.38
C MET A 213 20.16 11.08 13.38
N THR A 214 20.22 9.75 13.22
CA THR A 214 21.09 8.89 14.02
C THR A 214 22.57 8.90 13.62
N GLN A 215 22.95 9.48 12.48
CA GLN A 215 24.34 9.56 12.02
C GLN A 215 24.97 10.96 12.18
N GLU A 216 24.20 12.05 12.03
CA GLU A 216 24.73 13.43 12.14
C GLU A 216 24.78 13.95 13.57
N SER A 217 24.19 13.23 14.52
CA SER A 217 24.28 13.60 15.92
C SER A 217 25.40 12.81 16.62
N ASP A 218 26.41 13.54 17.10
CA ASP A 218 27.24 13.19 18.26
C ASP A 218 26.37 13.15 19.55
N MET A 219 25.10 12.78 19.40
CA MET A 219 24.17 12.52 20.49
C MET A 219 24.25 11.03 20.81
N PRO A 220 24.39 10.67 22.10
CA PRO A 220 24.48 9.29 22.49
C PRO A 220 23.21 8.58 22.05
N ARG A 221 23.42 7.52 21.24
CA ARG A 221 22.45 6.50 20.83
C ARG A 221 21.15 6.55 21.64
N LEU A 222 20.06 6.97 21.02
CA LEU A 222 18.71 6.62 21.49
C LEU A 222 18.37 5.14 21.23
N CYS A 223 19.35 4.32 20.86
CA CYS A 223 19.31 2.87 21.08
C CYS A 223 19.85 2.59 22.50
N ALA A 224 18.92 2.18 23.37
CA ALA A 224 19.08 1.94 24.79
C ALA A 224 19.36 3.22 25.60
N LEU A 225 18.30 3.96 25.94
CA LEU A 225 18.28 4.56 27.27
C LEU A 225 18.72 3.45 28.24
N ASP A 226 19.82 3.67 28.95
CA ASP A 226 20.25 2.82 30.06
C ASP A 226 18.99 2.41 30.85
N PRO A 227 18.75 1.12 31.15
CA PRO A 227 17.60 0.69 31.93
C PRO A 227 17.35 1.59 33.15
N GLU A 228 18.41 2.11 33.78
CA GLU A 228 18.33 3.09 34.88
C GLU A 228 17.64 4.41 34.48
N LYS A 229 17.96 4.98 33.32
CA LYS A 229 17.33 6.21 32.81
C LYS A 229 15.88 5.98 32.35
N LYS A 230 15.57 4.81 31.77
CA LYS A 230 14.18 4.43 31.43
C LYS A 230 13.33 4.34 32.69
N ILE A 231 13.86 3.72 33.74
CA ILE A 231 13.22 3.63 35.06
C ILE A 231 13.01 5.02 35.66
N SER A 232 14.01 5.92 35.58
CA SER A 232 13.87 7.31 36.05
C SER A 232 12.74 8.05 35.33
N LEU A 233 12.65 7.93 34.01
CA LEU A 233 11.56 8.50 33.22
C LEU A 233 10.19 7.93 33.60
N LEU A 234 10.09 6.62 33.81
CA LEU A 234 8.84 5.98 34.24
C LEU A 234 8.41 6.42 35.65
N LYS A 235 9.37 6.71 36.54
CA LYS A 235 9.11 7.36 37.85
C LYS A 235 8.66 8.81 37.67
N GLU A 236 9.36 9.60 36.85
CA GLU A 236 9.03 11.01 36.60
C GLU A 236 7.63 11.18 35.98
N LEU A 237 7.22 10.24 35.12
CA LEU A 237 5.88 10.19 34.54
C LEU A 237 4.81 9.65 35.52
N GLY A 238 5.19 9.26 36.73
CA GLY A 238 4.29 8.77 37.78
C GLY A 238 3.69 7.39 37.49
N LEU A 239 4.24 6.63 36.54
CA LEU A 239 3.71 5.32 36.16
C LEU A 239 3.93 4.28 37.28
N ILE A 240 5.08 4.35 37.96
CA ILE A 240 5.39 3.44 39.07
C ILE A 240 4.43 3.71 40.24
N GLU A 241 4.20 4.97 40.58
CA GLU A 241 3.29 5.42 41.63
C GLU A 241 1.84 5.05 41.30
N ALA A 242 1.44 5.16 40.04
CA ALA A 242 0.12 4.74 39.57
C ALA A 242 -0.09 3.22 39.73
N ILE A 243 0.93 2.41 39.41
CA ILE A 243 0.87 0.95 39.62
C ILE A 243 0.80 0.62 41.11
N ARG A 244 1.62 1.26 41.95
CA ARG A 244 1.60 1.08 43.42
C ARG A 244 0.23 1.43 44.02
N LYS A 245 -0.38 2.52 43.56
CA LYS A 245 -1.72 2.94 44.00
C LYS A 245 -2.82 1.98 43.53
N LYS A 246 -2.64 1.35 42.37
CA LYS A 246 -3.61 0.39 41.80
C LYS A 246 -3.54 -0.98 42.47
N TYR A 247 -2.38 -1.38 42.99
CA TYR A 247 -2.16 -2.68 43.63
C TYR A 247 -1.62 -2.55 45.07
N PRO A 248 -2.35 -1.88 45.99
CA PRO A 248 -1.87 -1.62 47.36
C PRO A 248 -1.82 -2.87 48.25
N PHE A 249 -2.48 -3.95 47.82
CA PHE A 249 -2.60 -5.22 48.55
C PHE A 249 -1.46 -6.21 48.26
N LEU A 250 -0.58 -5.90 47.31
CA LEU A 250 0.59 -6.74 47.03
C LEU A 250 1.70 -6.44 48.03
N ASN A 251 2.38 -7.49 48.51
CA ASN A 251 3.62 -7.30 49.24
C ASN A 251 4.70 -6.71 48.30
N LYS A 252 5.77 -6.18 48.88
CA LYS A 252 6.81 -5.47 48.12
C LYS A 252 7.37 -6.31 46.96
N THR A 253 7.67 -7.58 47.22
CA THR A 253 8.27 -8.48 46.23
C THR A 253 7.33 -8.79 45.05
N ASP A 254 6.04 -8.98 45.32
CA ASP A 254 5.05 -9.27 44.29
C ASP A 254 4.66 -8.01 43.50
N LEU A 255 4.65 -6.86 44.18
CA LEU A 255 4.44 -5.56 43.54
C LEU A 255 5.56 -5.22 42.58
N ASP A 256 6.80 -5.49 42.97
CA ASP A 256 7.98 -5.34 42.11
C ASP A 256 7.83 -6.22 40.85
N LYS A 257 7.57 -7.52 40.98
CA LYS A 257 7.33 -8.38 39.81
C LYS A 257 6.21 -7.86 38.90
N LYS A 258 5.15 -7.30 39.47
CA LYS A 258 4.05 -6.72 38.69
C LYS A 258 4.47 -5.45 37.93
N ILE A 259 5.35 -4.64 38.51
CA ILE A 259 5.94 -3.49 37.83
C ILE A 259 6.83 -3.96 36.67
N GLU A 260 7.68 -4.99 36.85
CA GLU A 260 8.49 -5.56 35.75
C GLU A 260 7.61 -6.05 34.59
N GLU A 261 6.55 -6.78 34.90
CA GLU A 261 5.64 -7.34 33.90
C GLU A 261 4.95 -6.22 33.10
N ILE A 262 4.46 -5.18 33.77
CA ILE A 262 3.78 -4.06 33.10
C ILE A 262 4.76 -3.25 32.26
N ILE A 263 5.98 -3.00 32.76
CA ILE A 263 7.03 -2.32 31.98
C ILE A 263 7.41 -3.16 30.75
N PHE A 264 7.55 -4.48 30.90
CA PHE A 264 7.79 -5.39 29.79
C PHE A 264 6.66 -5.32 28.75
N LEU A 265 5.40 -5.31 29.18
CA LEU A 265 4.26 -5.22 28.27
C LEU A 265 4.21 -3.89 27.50
N VAL A 266 4.64 -2.78 28.12
CA VAL A 266 4.64 -1.46 27.49
C VAL A 266 5.86 -1.25 26.58
N THR A 267 7.02 -1.78 26.96
CA THR A 267 8.31 -1.48 26.30
C THR A 267 8.85 -2.61 25.43
N GLY A 268 8.36 -3.84 25.59
CA GLY A 268 8.86 -5.03 24.90
C GLY A 268 10.20 -5.57 25.43
N GLU A 269 10.78 -4.97 26.47
CA GLU A 269 12.11 -5.32 27.02
C GLU A 269 11.99 -5.85 28.47
N ARG A 270 12.66 -6.97 28.79
CA ARG A 270 12.69 -7.50 30.17
C ARG A 270 13.68 -6.68 30.99
N MET A 271 13.18 -5.92 31.97
CA MET A 271 14.00 -5.17 32.92
C MET A 271 13.92 -5.81 34.31
N HIS A 272 15.06 -5.94 35.00
CA HIS A 272 15.13 -6.44 36.37
C HIS A 272 15.16 -5.27 37.37
N ILE A 273 14.36 -5.35 38.44
CA ILE A 273 14.06 -4.25 39.38
C ILE A 273 15.20 -3.85 40.32
N THR A 274 16.33 -4.54 40.31
CA THR A 274 17.49 -4.15 41.11
C THR A 274 17.98 -2.72 40.82
N THR A 275 17.56 -2.09 39.72
CA THR A 275 17.81 -0.69 39.34
C THR A 275 16.71 0.31 39.73
N ILE A 276 15.56 -0.10 40.27
CA ILE A 276 14.49 0.83 40.70
C ILE A 276 14.72 1.43 42.10
N TYR A 277 15.55 0.80 42.94
CA TYR A 277 15.75 1.21 44.33
C TYR A 277 17.10 1.87 44.63
N LYS A 278 17.92 2.11 43.61
CA LYS A 278 18.98 3.12 43.66
C LYS A 278 18.38 4.48 43.32
#